data_AF-A0A928Z8R3-F1
#
_entry.id   AF-A0A928Z8R3-F1
#
_cell.length_a   1.000
_cell.length_b   1.000
_cell.length_c   1.000
_cell.angle_alpha   90.00
_cell.angle_beta   90.00
_cell.angle_gamma   90.00
#
_symmetry.space_group_name_H-M   'P 1'
#
loop_
_entity.id
_entity.type
_entity.pdbx_description
1 polymer ?
#
loop_
_entity_poly.entity_id
_entity_poly.type
_entity_poly.pdbx_seq_one_letter_code
_entity_poly.pdbx_strand_id
1 'polypeptide(L)'
;MKYRSYNTFADLLEAIERGPHELIEYLKRDRELLRLLERNEAIEQRCALPPNSRRKFFQTLNNLQKTVRHLIWPDSSRLYGRCYVTENLKKQSTAVATLVGASSAVNIISLFPLIRMAFGGLGSVGTGLSLTLTALLLATSNACGTVAATNQPKHRAWSIVGSVTFVFLNITLTVVAGPGIEVLNSQPTLRELKATEALASIFNARQESYESRLTSLRQQAETKKEECGELNDKITALDEYHPDRDRLIIQAQGSYGNRNLDRSEVPVEDLPVCEQATVLATQTVEYERETTQKLDELKGKLAKSPLLFLKQYHREIYENHFDAEGRFRDRNEAVRLATIRFNENLTSGRWSSLGFSLAFFLISLVTSGAAVVVAIVYARSQSALQSWNPVLARMREDILMAADRGLARTARMGTEIDPGSNRLSLPGTAIANDSGDSRQISHERDFLWRCADSIRESGRLTFPPFIRFVESNPDGERLLPHPVPIEDESGEIWLWSDRPDVAISYLRARTTIACGRIATLSRSLQNPEAYGNFSLKRTTQALSMEIQQLQALATNIERSFSFTSLGRSMSLLDDLQHAQEYIRHHLDDALDSESIETSRLEAFDKKQLKTYLVQIEHLSLHVSTCLIAQLEAG
;
A
#
# COMPACT_ATOMS: atom_id res chain seq x y z
N MET A 1 58.34 -3.94 7.31
CA MET A 1 58.29 -3.93 8.79
C MET A 1 58.85 -5.22 9.39
N LYS A 2 59.99 -5.16 10.12
CA LYS A 2 60.15 -6.02 11.31
C LYS A 2 59.03 -5.56 12.25
N TYR A 3 58.17 -6.47 12.71
CA TYR A 3 57.04 -6.15 13.59
C TYR A 3 57.55 -5.43 14.84
N ARG A 4 57.63 -4.09 14.81
CA ARG A 4 57.63 -3.29 16.03
C ARG A 4 56.22 -3.42 16.56
N SER A 5 56.04 -4.05 17.71
CA SER A 5 54.79 -3.91 18.43
C SER A 5 54.63 -2.41 18.72
N TYR A 6 53.60 -1.80 18.15
CA TYR A 6 53.20 -0.46 18.56
C TYR A 6 52.66 -0.59 19.99
N ASN A 7 53.33 0.06 20.94
CA ASN A 7 52.97 -0.06 22.35
C ASN A 7 51.69 0.72 22.68
N THR A 8 51.36 1.72 21.84
CA THR A 8 50.12 2.50 21.95
C THR A 8 49.43 2.70 20.59
N PHE A 9 48.13 3.02 20.62
CA PHE A 9 47.37 3.40 19.43
C PHE A 9 47.90 4.70 18.79
N ALA A 10 48.44 5.61 19.60
CA ALA A 10 49.09 6.82 19.10
C ALA A 10 50.34 6.50 18.27
N ASP A 11 51.16 5.55 18.71
CA ASP A 11 52.33 5.10 17.95
C ASP A 11 51.94 4.48 16.60
N LEU A 12 50.81 3.76 16.56
CA LEU A 12 50.25 3.21 15.32
C LEU A 12 49.80 4.32 14.37
N LEU A 13 49.06 5.32 14.86
CA LEU A 13 48.60 6.45 14.04
C LEU A 13 49.79 7.27 13.50
N GLU A 14 50.80 7.52 14.33
CA GLU A 14 52.02 8.21 13.90
C GLU A 14 52.78 7.42 12.84
N ALA A 15 52.86 6.10 12.96
CA ALA A 15 53.48 5.26 11.96
C ALA A 15 52.72 5.27 10.62
N ILE A 16 51.38 5.27 10.67
CA ILE A 16 50.52 5.41 9.48
C ILE A 16 50.74 6.76 8.80
N GLU A 17 50.82 7.85 9.57
CA GLU A 17 51.04 9.20 9.04
C GLU A 17 52.44 9.38 8.43
N ARG A 18 53.46 8.72 8.99
CA ARG A 18 54.85 8.76 8.49
C ARG A 18 55.08 7.87 7.25
N GLY A 19 54.29 6.82 7.07
CA GLY A 19 54.49 5.83 6.00
C GLY A 19 53.17 5.24 5.47
N PRO A 20 52.28 6.05 4.86
CA PRO A 20 50.96 5.58 4.42
C PRO A 20 51.05 4.45 3.38
N HIS A 21 52.12 4.41 2.59
CA HIS A 21 52.35 3.35 1.60
C HIS A 21 52.62 1.99 2.25
N GLU A 22 53.23 1.96 3.44
CA GLU A 22 53.41 0.72 4.20
C GLU A 22 52.09 0.21 4.78
N LEU A 23 51.16 1.11 5.13
CA LEU A 23 49.79 0.73 5.49
C LEU A 23 49.08 0.15 4.26
N ILE A 24 49.20 0.77 3.08
CA ILE A 24 48.62 0.23 1.84
C ILE A 24 49.21 -1.14 1.50
N GLU A 25 50.53 -1.32 1.64
CA GLU A 25 51.21 -2.62 1.49
C GLU A 25 50.74 -3.63 2.54
N TYR A 26 50.60 -3.22 3.81
CA TYR A 26 50.08 -4.07 4.89
C TYR A 26 48.64 -4.49 4.63
N LEU A 27 47.78 -3.55 4.25
CA LEU A 27 46.40 -3.80 3.84
C LEU A 27 46.35 -4.71 2.60
N LYS A 28 47.27 -4.55 1.65
CA LYS A 28 47.39 -5.42 0.47
C LYS A 28 47.85 -6.83 0.83
N ARG A 29 48.71 -6.96 1.84
CA ARG A 29 49.21 -8.23 2.37
C ARG A 29 48.13 -8.95 3.17
N ASP A 30 47.36 -8.20 3.96
CA ASP A 30 46.21 -8.66 4.71
C ASP A 30 44.96 -8.67 3.82
N ARG A 31 44.92 -9.65 2.91
CA ARG A 31 43.90 -9.80 1.86
C ARG A 31 42.45 -9.70 2.34
N GLU A 32 42.15 -9.93 3.61
CA GLU A 32 40.79 -9.75 4.14
C GLU A 32 40.41 -8.27 4.28
N LEU A 33 41.32 -7.40 4.72
CA LEU A 33 41.00 -5.98 4.93
C LEU A 33 40.88 -5.23 3.59
N LEU A 34 41.73 -5.57 2.61
CA LEU A 34 41.63 -4.99 1.25
C LEU A 34 40.30 -5.33 0.56
N ARG A 35 39.82 -6.58 0.72
CA ARG A 35 38.51 -7.02 0.19
C ARG A 35 37.33 -6.30 0.83
N LEU A 36 37.46 -5.85 2.08
CA LEU A 36 36.44 -5.04 2.76
C LEU A 36 36.42 -3.59 2.27
N LEU A 37 37.57 -3.04 1.87
CA LEU A 37 37.69 -1.67 1.35
C LEU A 37 37.29 -1.57 -0.14
N GLU A 38 37.78 -2.47 -1.00
CA GLU A 38 37.43 -2.52 -2.44
C GLU A 38 35.92 -2.72 -2.66
N ARG A 39 35.24 -3.45 -1.77
CA ARG A 39 33.77 -3.60 -1.83
C ARG A 39 32.98 -2.36 -1.43
N ASN A 40 33.55 -1.46 -0.62
CA ASN A 40 32.88 -0.20 -0.27
C ASN A 40 33.02 0.84 -1.39
N GLU A 41 34.14 0.83 -2.11
CA GLU A 41 34.38 1.69 -3.28
C GLU A 41 33.48 1.31 -4.48
N ALA A 42 33.20 0.01 -4.65
CA ALA A 42 32.23 -0.48 -5.64
C ALA A 42 30.75 -0.09 -5.35
N ILE A 43 30.45 0.36 -4.12
CA ILE A 43 29.12 0.88 -3.73
C ILE A 43 29.01 2.37 -4.06
N GLU A 44 30.10 3.14 -3.98
CA GLU A 44 30.14 4.56 -4.38
C GLU A 44 30.19 4.76 -5.90
N GLN A 45 30.85 3.87 -6.65
CA GLN A 45 30.89 3.94 -8.13
C GLN A 45 29.54 3.65 -8.81
N ARG A 46 28.52 3.18 -8.08
CA ARG A 46 27.13 3.05 -8.60
C ARG A 46 26.36 4.36 -8.66
N CYS A 47 26.96 5.49 -8.31
CA CYS A 47 26.34 6.81 -8.32
C CYS A 47 26.64 7.69 -9.55
N ALA A 48 27.30 7.18 -10.60
CA ALA A 48 27.54 7.94 -11.83
C ALA A 48 26.69 7.42 -13.02
N LEU A 49 26.02 8.37 -13.70
CA LEU A 49 25.18 8.31 -14.92
C LEU A 49 23.65 8.38 -14.69
N PRO A 50 22.97 9.48 -15.11
CA PRO A 50 21.52 9.51 -15.17
C PRO A 50 21.02 8.77 -16.42
N PRO A 51 19.88 8.06 -16.38
CA PRO A 51 19.40 7.30 -17.53
C PRO A 51 18.28 7.98 -18.34
N ASN A 52 18.26 7.65 -19.63
CA ASN A 52 17.31 8.11 -20.66
C ASN A 52 15.84 7.77 -20.35
N SER A 53 14.90 8.55 -20.91
CA SER A 53 13.46 8.63 -20.55
C SER A 53 12.65 7.33 -20.51
N ARG A 54 13.00 6.29 -21.29
CA ARG A 54 12.38 4.94 -21.15
C ARG A 54 12.60 4.31 -19.78
N ARG A 55 13.63 4.73 -19.05
CA ARG A 55 13.90 4.25 -17.70
C ARG A 55 13.02 4.90 -16.66
N LYS A 56 12.33 6.03 -16.89
CA LYS A 56 11.47 6.65 -15.85
C LYS A 56 10.31 5.72 -15.46
N PHE A 57 9.56 5.14 -16.39
CA PHE A 57 8.51 4.14 -16.09
C PHE A 57 9.06 2.90 -15.38
N PHE A 58 10.16 2.32 -15.89
CA PHE A 58 10.84 1.20 -15.22
C PHE A 58 11.44 1.61 -13.87
N GLN A 59 11.78 2.87 -13.66
CA GLN A 59 12.29 3.41 -12.41
C GLN A 59 11.15 3.66 -11.43
N THR A 60 9.96 4.08 -11.87
CA THR A 60 8.74 4.12 -11.04
C THR A 60 8.32 2.71 -10.64
N LEU A 61 8.33 1.75 -11.57
CA LEU A 61 8.08 0.33 -11.24
C LEU A 61 9.17 -0.26 -10.34
N ASN A 62 10.44 0.03 -10.59
CA ASN A 62 11.54 -0.40 -9.71
C ASN A 62 11.47 0.29 -8.34
N ASN A 63 11.03 1.54 -8.27
CA ASN A 63 10.84 2.26 -7.01
C ASN A 63 9.63 1.70 -6.27
N LEU A 64 8.52 1.40 -6.95
CA LEU A 64 7.36 0.74 -6.36
C LEU A 64 7.73 -0.67 -5.88
N GLN A 65 8.43 -1.46 -6.69
CA GLN A 65 8.94 -2.77 -6.32
C GLN A 65 9.90 -2.67 -5.14
N LYS A 66 10.79 -1.67 -5.10
CA LYS A 66 11.65 -1.41 -3.94
C LYS A 66 10.82 -1.05 -2.71
N THR A 67 9.84 -0.17 -2.83
CA THR A 67 8.96 0.23 -1.72
C THR A 67 8.17 -0.97 -1.20
N VAL A 68 7.56 -1.76 -2.07
CA VAL A 68 6.84 -3.00 -1.71
C VAL A 68 7.80 -4.02 -1.10
N ARG A 69 9.00 -4.18 -1.67
CA ARG A 69 10.02 -5.07 -1.14
C ARG A 69 10.49 -4.63 0.25
N HIS A 70 10.66 -3.34 0.49
CA HIS A 70 11.02 -2.79 1.80
C HIS A 70 9.86 -2.82 2.80
N LEU A 71 8.62 -2.80 2.30
CA LEU A 71 7.43 -2.98 3.11
C LEU A 71 7.34 -4.42 3.63
N ILE A 72 7.58 -5.41 2.76
CA ILE A 72 7.48 -6.83 3.08
C ILE A 72 8.74 -7.34 3.80
N TRP A 73 9.91 -6.90 3.36
CA TRP A 73 11.20 -7.35 3.88
C TRP A 73 11.94 -6.19 4.53
N PRO A 74 12.20 -6.26 5.86
CA PRO A 74 13.01 -5.26 6.52
C PRO A 74 14.41 -5.21 5.88
N ASP A 75 14.98 -4.01 5.82
CA ASP A 75 16.30 -3.82 5.24
C ASP A 75 17.37 -4.40 6.18
N SER A 76 17.97 -5.52 5.77
CA SER A 76 19.03 -6.21 6.51
C SER A 76 20.24 -5.32 6.88
N SER A 77 20.48 -4.25 6.12
CA SER A 77 21.58 -3.31 6.39
C SER A 77 21.30 -2.41 7.59
N ARG A 78 20.03 -2.25 7.98
CA ARG A 78 19.63 -1.48 9.17
C ARG A 78 19.83 -2.24 10.47
N LEU A 79 20.04 -3.55 10.41
CA LEU A 79 20.19 -4.41 11.59
C LEU A 79 21.59 -4.37 12.22
N TYR A 80 22.57 -3.77 11.55
CA TYR A 80 23.94 -3.62 12.07
C TYR A 80 24.47 -2.20 11.83
N GLY A 81 25.45 -1.79 12.64
CA GLY A 81 26.11 -0.50 12.53
C GLY A 81 27.27 -0.51 11.54
N ARG A 82 27.79 0.67 11.19
CA ARG A 82 28.80 0.81 10.11
C ARG A 82 30.25 0.57 10.56
N CYS A 83 30.48 0.38 11.86
CA CYS A 83 31.83 0.44 12.43
C CYS A 83 32.60 -0.86 12.21
N TYR A 84 31.94 -2.00 12.40
CA TYR A 84 32.53 -3.34 12.26
C TYR A 84 31.52 -4.26 11.58
N VAL A 85 31.77 -4.58 10.30
CA VAL A 85 30.84 -5.35 9.47
C VAL A 85 31.57 -6.49 8.77
N THR A 86 31.46 -7.69 9.32
CA THR A 86 31.98 -8.92 8.70
C THR A 86 30.96 -9.48 7.70
N GLU A 87 31.42 -10.32 6.75
CA GLU A 87 30.51 -11.03 5.84
C GLU A 87 29.51 -11.91 6.61
N ASN A 88 29.96 -12.54 7.69
CA ASN A 88 29.10 -13.36 8.54
C ASN A 88 28.01 -12.53 9.21
N LEU A 89 28.32 -11.31 9.68
CA LEU A 89 27.32 -10.40 10.23
C LEU A 89 26.27 -10.00 9.17
N LYS A 90 26.70 -9.72 7.93
CA LYS A 90 25.77 -9.42 6.81
C LYS A 90 24.87 -10.62 6.47
N LYS A 91 25.41 -11.84 6.48
CA LYS A 91 24.63 -13.06 6.25
C LYS A 91 23.61 -13.29 7.37
N GLN A 92 24.04 -13.14 8.63
CA GLN A 92 23.16 -13.26 9.80
C GLN A 92 22.05 -12.20 9.79
N SER A 93 22.39 -10.95 9.48
CA SER A 93 21.39 -9.87 9.40
C SER A 93 20.40 -10.11 8.26
N THR A 94 20.85 -10.61 7.11
CA THR A 94 19.96 -10.99 6.01
C THR A 94 19.00 -12.10 6.44
N ALA A 95 19.50 -13.13 7.12
CA ALA A 95 18.67 -14.22 7.63
C ALA A 95 17.62 -13.74 8.65
N VAL A 96 18.02 -12.87 9.60
CA VAL A 96 17.11 -12.26 10.59
C VAL A 96 16.05 -11.42 9.88
N ALA A 97 16.44 -10.57 8.94
CA ALA A 97 15.51 -9.72 8.19
C ALA A 97 14.50 -10.55 7.40
N THR A 98 14.95 -11.59 6.72
CA THR A 98 14.08 -12.53 6.00
C THR A 98 13.15 -13.27 6.96
N LEU A 99 13.63 -13.73 8.12
CA LEU A 99 12.76 -14.45 9.06
C LEU A 99 11.68 -13.52 9.65
N VAL A 100 12.05 -12.30 10.04
CA VAL A 100 11.12 -11.28 10.55
C VAL A 100 10.05 -10.96 9.50
N GLY A 101 10.46 -10.63 8.27
CA GLY A 101 9.49 -10.31 7.22
C GLY A 101 8.59 -11.49 6.85
N ALA A 102 9.08 -12.73 6.97
CA ALA A 102 8.34 -13.92 6.55
C ALA A 102 7.27 -14.24 7.59
N SER A 103 7.64 -14.12 8.87
CA SER A 103 6.70 -14.19 9.98
C SER A 103 5.61 -13.15 9.86
N SER A 104 5.97 -11.87 9.65
CA SER A 104 5.01 -10.79 9.48
C SER A 104 4.11 -11.00 8.25
N ALA A 105 4.65 -11.51 7.14
CA ALA A 105 3.87 -11.84 5.94
C ALA A 105 2.85 -12.96 6.18
N VAL A 106 3.24 -14.06 6.84
CA VAL A 106 2.31 -15.16 7.19
C VAL A 106 1.17 -14.66 8.07
N ASN A 107 1.50 -13.86 9.08
CA ASN A 107 0.52 -13.25 9.98
C ASN A 107 -0.47 -12.36 9.23
N ILE A 108 0.04 -11.55 8.31
CA ILE A 108 -0.75 -10.64 7.49
C ILE A 108 -1.65 -11.39 6.49
N ILE A 109 -1.16 -12.44 5.85
CA ILE A 109 -1.97 -13.29 4.95
C ILE A 109 -3.14 -13.90 5.72
N SER A 110 -2.90 -14.32 6.96
CA SER A 110 -3.93 -14.93 7.82
C SER A 110 -4.93 -13.90 8.38
N LEU A 111 -4.49 -12.67 8.59
CA LEU A 111 -5.30 -11.57 9.12
C LEU A 111 -6.13 -10.85 8.03
N PHE A 112 -5.63 -10.77 6.80
CA PHE A 112 -6.26 -10.03 5.70
C PHE A 112 -7.76 -10.35 5.51
N PRO A 113 -8.21 -11.62 5.59
CA PRO A 113 -9.63 -11.94 5.45
C PRO A 113 -10.51 -11.28 6.51
N LEU A 114 -10.04 -11.22 7.76
CA LEU A 114 -10.77 -10.57 8.85
C LEU A 114 -10.88 -9.07 8.61
N ILE A 115 -9.77 -8.42 8.28
CA ILE A 115 -9.76 -6.99 7.98
C ILE A 115 -10.70 -6.69 6.81
N ARG A 116 -10.65 -7.52 5.75
CA ARG A 116 -11.54 -7.39 4.59
C ARG A 116 -13.02 -7.58 4.97
N MET A 117 -13.33 -8.48 5.90
CA MET A 117 -14.70 -8.67 6.37
C MET A 117 -15.18 -7.50 7.22
N ALA A 118 -14.35 -7.01 8.14
CA ALA A 118 -14.65 -5.86 9.00
C ALA A 118 -14.96 -4.60 8.19
N PHE A 119 -14.20 -4.33 7.13
CA PHE A 119 -14.46 -3.19 6.22
C PHE A 119 -15.40 -3.50 5.06
N GLY A 120 -15.91 -4.73 4.99
CA GLY A 120 -16.67 -5.20 3.84
C GLY A 120 -17.98 -4.46 3.56
N GLY A 121 -18.56 -3.81 4.59
CA GLY A 121 -19.76 -2.98 4.46
C GLY A 121 -19.54 -1.67 3.68
N LEU A 122 -18.29 -1.23 3.51
CA LEU A 122 -17.93 -0.01 2.78
C LEU A 122 -17.70 -0.24 1.28
N GLY A 123 -18.04 -1.43 0.75
CA GLY A 123 -17.89 -1.75 -0.67
C GLY A 123 -16.42 -1.71 -1.15
N SER A 124 -16.17 -1.01 -2.26
CA SER A 124 -14.82 -0.86 -2.85
C SER A 124 -13.88 -0.04 -1.96
N VAL A 125 -14.38 1.00 -1.29
CA VAL A 125 -13.62 1.80 -0.31
C VAL A 125 -13.09 0.93 0.82
N GLY A 126 -13.92 -0.01 1.29
CA GLY A 126 -13.54 -0.98 2.31
C GLY A 126 -12.36 -1.87 1.91
N THR A 127 -12.26 -2.22 0.62
CA THR A 127 -11.10 -2.98 0.10
C THR A 127 -9.83 -2.14 0.09
N GLY A 128 -9.93 -0.85 -0.26
CA GLY A 128 -8.80 0.09 -0.18
C GLY A 128 -8.30 0.27 1.26
N LEU A 129 -9.23 0.45 2.21
CA LEU A 129 -8.91 0.54 3.64
C LEU A 129 -8.30 -0.76 4.17
N SER A 130 -8.83 -1.92 3.78
CA SER A 130 -8.29 -3.21 4.24
C SER A 130 -6.86 -3.43 3.76
N LEU A 131 -6.56 -3.13 2.49
CA LEU A 131 -5.20 -3.19 1.95
C LEU A 131 -4.26 -2.20 2.65
N THR A 132 -4.72 -0.97 2.89
CA THR A 132 -3.93 0.07 3.55
C THR A 132 -3.60 -0.30 4.99
N LEU A 133 -4.58 -0.75 5.77
CA LEU A 133 -4.36 -1.19 7.16
C LEU A 133 -3.44 -2.41 7.22
N THR A 134 -3.62 -3.36 6.29
CA THR A 134 -2.76 -4.54 6.19
C THR A 134 -1.31 -4.16 5.89
N ALA A 135 -1.10 -3.24 4.93
CA ALA A 135 0.22 -2.70 4.61
C ALA A 135 0.83 -1.96 5.80
N LEU A 136 0.04 -1.18 6.54
CA LEU A 136 0.48 -0.46 7.73
C LEU A 136 0.89 -1.41 8.86
N LEU A 137 0.12 -2.46 9.12
CA LEU A 137 0.44 -3.48 10.12
C LEU A 137 1.71 -4.24 9.75
N LEU A 138 1.88 -4.59 8.47
CA LEU A 138 3.10 -5.22 7.96
C LEU A 138 4.33 -4.30 8.16
N ALA A 139 4.22 -3.03 7.75
CA ALA A 139 5.28 -2.03 7.91
C ALA A 139 5.66 -1.85 9.39
N THR A 140 4.65 -1.76 10.25
CA THR A 140 4.84 -1.56 11.70
C THR A 140 5.47 -2.78 12.34
N SER A 141 5.03 -3.98 11.99
CA SER A 141 5.60 -5.24 12.47
C SER A 141 7.07 -5.37 12.06
N ASN A 142 7.39 -5.11 10.79
CA ASN A 142 8.76 -5.13 10.27
C ASN A 142 9.65 -4.05 10.88
N ALA A 143 9.11 -2.84 11.08
CA ALA A 143 9.80 -1.77 11.78
C ALA A 143 10.13 -2.19 13.22
N CYS A 144 9.14 -2.66 13.98
CA CYS A 144 9.36 -3.13 15.36
C CYS A 144 10.37 -4.27 15.42
N GLY A 145 10.31 -5.23 14.49
CA GLY A 145 11.30 -6.31 14.40
C GLY A 145 12.71 -5.79 14.08
N THR A 146 12.83 -4.77 13.22
CA THR A 146 14.10 -4.08 12.95
C THR A 146 14.62 -3.39 14.20
N VAL A 147 13.77 -2.69 14.95
CA VAL A 147 14.12 -2.02 16.21
C VAL A 147 14.53 -3.03 17.28
N ALA A 148 13.79 -4.14 17.40
CA ALA A 148 14.09 -5.22 18.33
C ALA A 148 15.46 -5.84 18.03
N ALA A 149 15.77 -6.04 16.75
CA ALA A 149 17.05 -6.55 16.28
C ALA A 149 18.20 -5.53 16.37
N THR A 150 17.91 -4.22 16.47
CA THR A 150 18.92 -3.16 16.63
C THR A 150 19.13 -2.80 18.09
N ASN A 151 20.16 -3.36 18.70
CA ASN A 151 20.55 -3.04 20.08
C ASN A 151 21.64 -1.96 20.14
N GLN A 152 21.33 -0.77 19.62
CA GLN A 152 22.29 0.33 19.65
C GLN A 152 22.60 0.76 21.09
N PRO A 153 23.88 0.89 21.51
CA PRO A 153 24.23 1.22 22.89
C PRO A 153 23.62 2.54 23.38
N LYS A 154 23.51 3.54 22.50
CA LYS A 154 22.94 4.87 22.81
C LYS A 154 21.41 4.85 22.90
N HIS A 155 20.74 3.85 22.33
CA HIS A 155 19.28 3.78 22.20
C HIS A 155 18.70 2.47 22.75
N ARG A 156 19.31 1.90 23.79
CA ARG A 156 18.88 0.63 24.41
C ARG A 156 17.40 0.63 24.81
N ALA A 157 16.89 1.72 25.38
CA ALA A 157 15.47 1.85 25.73
C ALA A 157 14.56 1.66 24.50
N TRP A 158 14.96 2.19 23.35
CA TRP A 158 14.20 2.07 22.10
C TRP A 158 14.19 0.63 21.57
N SER A 159 15.32 -0.08 21.68
CA SER A 159 15.41 -1.51 21.35
C SER A 159 14.55 -2.38 22.27
N ILE A 160 14.48 -2.05 23.58
CA ILE A 160 13.60 -2.74 24.54
C ILE A 160 12.14 -2.50 24.17
N VAL A 161 11.73 -1.25 23.95
CA VAL A 161 10.37 -0.92 23.54
C VAL A 161 10.02 -1.64 22.23
N GLY A 162 10.89 -1.57 21.22
CA GLY A 162 10.69 -2.28 19.95
C GLY A 162 10.59 -3.80 20.13
N SER A 163 11.37 -4.40 21.03
CA SER A 163 11.28 -5.83 21.35
C SER A 163 9.95 -6.19 22.00
N VAL A 164 9.53 -5.43 23.01
CA VAL A 164 8.23 -5.65 23.69
C VAL A 164 7.07 -5.49 22.72
N THR A 165 7.08 -4.43 21.92
CA THR A 165 6.06 -4.20 20.89
C THR A 165 6.08 -5.29 19.82
N PHE A 166 7.26 -5.74 19.38
CA PHE A 166 7.38 -6.82 18.40
C PHE A 166 6.82 -8.14 18.94
N VAL A 167 7.13 -8.51 20.19
CA VAL A 167 6.57 -9.68 20.87
C VAL A 167 5.05 -9.57 20.96
N PHE A 168 4.53 -8.43 21.45
CA PHE A 168 3.11 -8.21 21.61
C PHE A 168 2.34 -8.27 20.28
N LEU A 169 2.87 -7.64 19.23
CA LEU A 169 2.28 -7.70 17.89
C LEU A 169 2.26 -9.13 17.35
N ASN A 170 3.36 -9.88 17.49
CA ASN A 170 3.39 -11.27 17.05
C ASN A 170 2.36 -12.14 17.78
N ILE A 171 2.25 -12.02 19.11
CA ILE A 171 1.23 -12.75 19.88
C ILE A 171 -0.17 -12.39 19.39
N THR A 172 -0.47 -11.09 19.26
CA THR A 172 -1.79 -10.60 18.83
C THR A 172 -2.13 -11.11 17.43
N LEU A 173 -1.19 -11.00 16.49
CA LEU A 173 -1.37 -11.45 15.11
C LEU A 173 -1.55 -12.97 15.03
N THR A 174 -0.83 -13.75 15.83
CA THR A 174 -0.99 -15.20 15.91
C THR A 174 -2.34 -15.61 16.46
N VAL A 175 -2.81 -14.98 17.54
CA VAL A 175 -4.15 -15.25 18.12
C VAL A 175 -5.25 -15.02 17.08
N VAL A 176 -5.10 -13.99 16.26
CA VAL A 176 -6.11 -13.61 15.26
C VAL A 176 -5.97 -14.41 13.93
N ALA A 177 -4.81 -15.00 13.66
CA ALA A 177 -4.56 -15.78 12.44
C ALA A 177 -5.48 -17.00 12.30
N GLY A 178 -5.72 -17.73 13.38
CA GLY A 178 -6.59 -18.91 13.40
C GLY A 178 -8.04 -18.58 12.99
N PRO A 179 -8.73 -17.69 13.74
CA PRO A 179 -10.06 -17.20 13.38
C PRO A 179 -10.12 -16.62 11.96
N GLY A 180 -9.05 -15.96 11.49
CA GLY A 180 -9.08 -15.33 10.17
C GLY A 180 -9.09 -16.31 9.01
N ILE A 181 -8.41 -17.44 9.14
CA ILE A 181 -8.52 -18.54 8.19
C ILE A 181 -9.83 -19.31 8.36
N GLU A 182 -10.31 -19.47 9.60
CA GLU A 182 -11.61 -20.11 9.87
C GLU A 182 -12.76 -19.39 9.17
N VAL A 183 -12.75 -18.05 9.19
CA VAL A 183 -13.70 -17.21 8.46
C VAL A 183 -13.71 -17.51 6.97
N LEU A 184 -12.57 -17.79 6.33
CA LEU A 184 -12.53 -18.12 4.90
C LEU A 184 -12.99 -19.55 4.63
N ASN A 185 -12.47 -20.50 5.40
CA ASN A 185 -12.59 -21.92 5.08
C ASN A 185 -13.95 -22.50 5.49
N SER A 186 -14.56 -21.97 6.55
CA SER A 186 -15.73 -22.55 7.20
C SER A 186 -17.04 -21.77 6.97
N GLN A 187 -17.11 -20.95 5.93
CA GLN A 187 -18.31 -20.15 5.62
C GLN A 187 -19.64 -20.92 5.69
N PRO A 188 -19.78 -22.13 5.09
CA PRO A 188 -21.03 -22.88 5.18
C PRO A 188 -21.39 -23.26 6.63
N THR A 189 -20.41 -23.74 7.40
CA THR A 189 -20.66 -24.15 8.79
C THR A 189 -20.98 -22.95 9.69
N LEU A 190 -20.34 -21.80 9.46
CA LEU A 190 -20.65 -20.58 10.20
C LEU A 190 -22.09 -20.13 9.94
N ARG A 191 -22.56 -20.24 8.68
CA ARG A 191 -23.95 -19.91 8.33
C ARG A 191 -24.94 -20.84 9.02
N GLU A 192 -24.67 -22.14 9.03
CA GLU A 192 -25.50 -23.11 9.74
C GLU A 192 -25.50 -22.87 11.25
N LEU A 193 -24.35 -22.50 11.84
CA LEU A 193 -24.26 -22.13 13.24
C LEU A 193 -25.11 -20.89 13.55
N LYS A 194 -25.06 -19.86 12.68
CA LYS A 194 -25.89 -18.66 12.85
C LYS A 194 -27.37 -18.95 12.69
N ALA A 195 -27.74 -19.77 11.71
CA ALA A 195 -29.11 -20.20 11.51
C ALA A 195 -29.62 -20.98 12.74
N THR A 196 -28.77 -21.82 13.34
CA THR A 196 -29.09 -22.54 14.58
C THR A 196 -29.30 -21.57 15.75
N GLU A 197 -28.43 -20.57 15.92
CA GLU A 197 -28.56 -19.55 16.97
C GLU A 197 -29.85 -18.72 16.79
N ALA A 198 -30.17 -18.32 15.55
CA ALA A 198 -31.40 -17.60 15.24
C ALA A 198 -32.67 -18.46 15.44
N LEU A 199 -32.59 -19.76 15.19
CA LEU A 199 -33.70 -20.68 15.44
C LEU A 199 -33.87 -21.00 16.92
N ALA A 200 -32.78 -21.03 17.70
CA ALA A 200 -32.84 -21.27 19.14
C ALA A 200 -33.69 -20.22 19.86
N SER A 201 -33.61 -18.94 19.46
CA SER A 201 -34.46 -17.89 20.06
C SER A 201 -35.95 -18.09 19.75
N ILE A 202 -36.30 -18.49 18.52
CA ILE A 202 -37.70 -18.81 18.14
C ILE A 202 -38.20 -20.03 18.91
N PHE A 203 -37.36 -21.06 19.00
CA PHE A 203 -37.70 -22.30 19.67
C PHE A 203 -37.94 -22.06 21.16
N ASN A 204 -37.05 -21.31 21.82
CA ASN A 204 -37.18 -20.97 23.23
C ASN A 204 -38.45 -20.15 23.48
N ALA A 205 -38.74 -19.14 22.66
CA ALA A 205 -39.97 -18.35 22.80
C ALA A 205 -41.25 -19.19 22.61
N ARG A 206 -41.24 -20.12 21.66
CA ARG A 206 -42.36 -21.03 21.45
C ARG A 206 -42.50 -22.05 22.59
N GLN A 207 -41.39 -22.58 23.09
CA GLN A 207 -41.37 -23.47 24.24
C GLN A 207 -41.92 -22.78 25.49
N GLU A 208 -41.50 -21.54 25.76
CA GLU A 208 -42.00 -20.73 26.89
C GLU A 208 -43.51 -20.48 26.79
N SER A 209 -44.01 -20.18 25.58
CA SER A 209 -45.46 -20.04 25.34
C SER A 209 -46.24 -21.33 25.64
N TYR A 210 -45.68 -22.49 25.27
CA TYR A 210 -46.28 -23.79 25.55
C TYR A 210 -46.26 -24.13 27.03
N GLU A 211 -45.12 -23.93 27.70
CA GLU A 211 -44.97 -24.16 29.14
C GLU A 211 -45.93 -23.27 29.95
N SER A 212 -46.10 -22.00 29.56
CA SER A 212 -47.06 -21.10 30.19
C SER A 212 -48.50 -21.60 30.07
N ARG A 213 -48.94 -22.01 28.86
CA ARG A 213 -50.30 -22.55 28.66
C ARG A 213 -50.51 -23.88 29.38
N LEU A 214 -49.52 -24.78 29.34
CA LEU A 214 -49.57 -26.06 30.06
C LEU A 214 -49.66 -25.84 31.57
N THR A 215 -48.93 -24.87 32.11
CA THR A 215 -48.98 -24.51 33.54
C THR A 215 -50.36 -23.99 33.93
N SER A 216 -50.95 -23.11 33.11
CA SER A 216 -52.31 -22.62 33.32
C SER A 216 -53.35 -23.75 33.32
N LEU A 217 -53.27 -24.69 32.35
CA LEU A 217 -54.16 -25.85 32.30
C LEU A 217 -53.99 -26.77 33.51
N ARG A 218 -52.74 -27.06 33.91
CA ARG A 218 -52.45 -27.85 35.12
C ARG A 218 -53.02 -27.18 36.37
N GLN A 219 -52.88 -25.86 36.49
CA GLN A 219 -53.42 -25.12 37.63
C GLN A 219 -54.95 -25.16 37.66
N GLN A 220 -55.62 -25.00 36.53
CA GLN A 220 -57.08 -25.12 36.44
C GLN A 220 -57.55 -26.54 36.77
N ALA A 221 -56.87 -27.56 36.26
CA ALA A 221 -57.17 -28.96 36.53
C ALA A 221 -57.01 -29.30 38.02
N GLU A 222 -55.91 -28.90 38.66
CA GLU A 222 -55.71 -29.12 40.10
C GLU A 222 -56.71 -28.33 40.94
N THR A 223 -56.99 -27.06 40.61
CA THR A 223 -58.00 -26.26 41.33
C THR A 223 -59.37 -26.95 41.28
N LYS A 224 -59.81 -27.41 40.11
CA LYS A 224 -61.09 -28.11 39.96
C LYS A 224 -61.12 -29.47 40.62
N LYS A 225 -59.98 -30.16 40.65
CA LYS A 225 -59.82 -31.43 41.37
C LYS A 225 -59.91 -31.24 42.89
N GLU A 226 -59.32 -30.18 43.43
CA GLU A 226 -59.46 -29.78 44.84
C GLU A 226 -60.93 -29.42 45.17
N GLU A 227 -61.57 -28.58 44.36
CA GLU A 227 -62.99 -28.23 44.53
C GLU A 227 -63.91 -29.46 44.50
N CYS A 228 -63.65 -30.41 43.60
CA CYS A 228 -64.37 -31.69 43.54
C CYS A 228 -64.12 -32.54 44.79
N GLY A 229 -62.88 -32.60 45.28
CA GLY A 229 -62.52 -33.27 46.53
C GLY A 229 -63.30 -32.73 47.72
N GLU A 230 -63.31 -31.40 47.89
CA GLU A 230 -64.07 -30.75 48.97
C GLU A 230 -65.58 -31.03 48.90
N LEU A 231 -66.15 -31.02 47.69
CA LEU A 231 -67.58 -31.34 47.52
C LEU A 231 -67.87 -32.80 47.89
N ASN A 232 -67.02 -33.73 47.49
CA ASN A 232 -67.16 -35.14 47.85
C ASN A 232 -67.00 -35.37 49.36
N ASP A 233 -66.08 -34.67 50.01
CA ASP A 233 -65.90 -34.73 51.47
C ASP A 233 -67.16 -34.22 52.19
N LYS A 234 -67.74 -33.10 51.73
CA LYS A 234 -69.00 -32.56 52.26
C LYS A 234 -70.18 -33.51 52.05
N ILE A 235 -70.27 -34.16 50.89
CA ILE A 235 -71.32 -35.16 50.59
C ILE A 235 -71.19 -36.38 51.52
N THR A 236 -69.96 -36.81 51.80
CA THR A 236 -69.67 -38.01 52.62
C THR A 236 -69.89 -37.75 54.12
N ALA A 237 -69.71 -36.50 54.57
CA ALA A 237 -69.94 -36.10 55.96
C ALA A 237 -71.43 -35.94 56.33
N LEU A 238 -72.33 -35.83 55.35
CA LEU A 238 -73.78 -35.69 55.57
C LEU A 238 -74.49 -37.04 55.60
N ASP A 239 -75.51 -37.16 56.45
CA ASP A 239 -76.40 -38.33 56.47
C ASP A 239 -77.13 -38.52 55.11
N GLU A 240 -77.45 -39.77 54.79
CA GLU A 240 -78.03 -40.17 53.50
C GLU A 240 -79.31 -39.41 53.13
N TYR A 241 -80.11 -39.04 54.14
CA TYR A 241 -81.40 -38.33 54.00
C TYR A 241 -81.31 -36.82 54.26
N HIS A 242 -80.09 -36.26 54.39
CA HIS A 242 -79.93 -34.83 54.63
C HIS A 242 -80.39 -34.01 53.39
N PRO A 243 -81.25 -32.98 53.55
CA PRO A 243 -81.87 -32.28 52.43
C PRO A 243 -80.86 -31.58 51.48
N ASP A 244 -79.70 -31.16 51.99
CA ASP A 244 -78.66 -30.53 51.17
C ASP A 244 -77.79 -31.52 50.38
N ARG A 245 -77.88 -32.82 50.68
CA ARG A 245 -77.02 -33.84 50.05
C ARG A 245 -77.26 -33.92 48.55
N ASP A 246 -78.52 -33.90 48.12
CA ASP A 246 -78.88 -33.90 46.70
C ASP A 246 -78.35 -32.67 45.96
N ARG A 247 -78.43 -31.50 46.59
CA ARG A 247 -77.91 -30.25 46.01
C ARG A 247 -76.40 -30.34 45.78
N LEU A 248 -75.63 -30.85 46.75
CA LEU A 248 -74.18 -31.02 46.62
C LEU A 248 -73.83 -32.07 45.57
N ILE A 249 -74.57 -33.18 45.51
CA ILE A 249 -74.40 -34.20 44.47
C ILE A 249 -74.64 -33.62 43.08
N ILE A 250 -75.70 -32.81 42.90
CA ILE A 250 -75.99 -32.14 41.62
C ILE A 250 -74.87 -31.15 41.26
N GLN A 251 -74.32 -30.42 42.22
CA GLN A 251 -73.22 -29.49 41.98
C GLN A 251 -71.91 -30.22 41.59
N ALA A 252 -71.60 -31.32 42.27
CA ALA A 252 -70.39 -32.10 42.03
C ALA A 252 -70.46 -32.90 40.71
N GLN A 253 -71.58 -33.59 40.48
CA GLN A 253 -71.71 -34.62 39.44
C GLN A 253 -72.76 -34.30 38.36
N GLY A 254 -73.59 -33.28 38.57
CA GLY A 254 -74.72 -32.94 37.70
C GLY A 254 -76.01 -33.70 38.08
N SER A 255 -77.12 -33.28 37.47
CA SER A 255 -78.42 -33.94 37.64
C SER A 255 -78.41 -35.36 37.08
N TYR A 256 -79.21 -36.26 37.66
CA TYR A 256 -79.31 -37.66 37.23
C TYR A 256 -79.65 -37.81 35.73
N GLY A 257 -80.54 -36.96 35.21
CA GLY A 257 -80.91 -36.95 33.79
C GLY A 257 -79.75 -36.55 32.86
N ASN A 258 -78.78 -35.79 33.36
CA ASN A 258 -77.64 -35.31 32.58
C ASN A 258 -76.42 -36.24 32.65
N ARG A 259 -76.46 -37.32 33.44
CA ARG A 259 -75.31 -38.23 33.62
C ARG A 259 -75.01 -39.12 32.41
N ASN A 260 -76.02 -39.37 31.57
CA ASN A 260 -75.90 -40.25 30.40
C ASN A 260 -75.82 -39.49 29.07
N LEU A 261 -75.81 -38.16 29.09
CA LEU A 261 -75.62 -37.36 27.89
C LEU A 261 -74.16 -37.42 27.46
N ASP A 262 -73.92 -37.49 26.15
CA ASP A 262 -72.58 -37.29 25.61
C ASP A 262 -72.16 -35.84 25.86
N ARG A 263 -71.15 -35.66 26.70
CA ARG A 263 -70.69 -34.33 27.16
C ARG A 263 -69.50 -33.82 26.35
N SER A 264 -69.09 -34.53 25.29
CA SER A 264 -67.97 -34.11 24.45
C SER A 264 -68.17 -32.77 23.74
N GLU A 265 -69.42 -32.34 23.54
CA GLU A 265 -69.78 -31.09 22.86
C GLU A 265 -70.13 -29.94 23.81
N VAL A 266 -70.21 -30.20 25.12
CA VAL A 266 -70.58 -29.17 26.12
C VAL A 266 -69.33 -28.37 26.50
N PRO A 267 -69.40 -27.01 26.54
CA PRO A 267 -68.30 -26.18 27.04
C PRO A 267 -67.86 -26.60 28.44
N VAL A 268 -66.55 -26.60 28.70
CA VAL A 268 -65.99 -27.08 29.98
C VAL A 268 -66.58 -26.30 31.16
N GLU A 269 -66.84 -25.01 30.97
CA GLU A 269 -67.38 -24.10 31.99
C GLU A 269 -68.79 -24.51 32.46
N ASP A 270 -69.57 -25.17 31.60
CA ASP A 270 -70.95 -25.57 31.87
C ASP A 270 -71.05 -26.98 32.49
N LEU A 271 -69.93 -27.69 32.61
CA LEU A 271 -69.89 -29.04 33.19
C LEU A 271 -69.95 -28.99 34.73
N PRO A 272 -70.43 -30.06 35.40
CA PRO A 272 -70.30 -30.20 36.85
C PRO A 272 -68.84 -30.21 37.31
N VAL A 273 -68.55 -29.75 38.53
CA VAL A 273 -67.18 -29.50 39.01
C VAL A 273 -66.25 -30.72 38.87
N CYS A 274 -66.70 -31.92 39.24
CA CYS A 274 -65.89 -33.12 39.12
C CYS A 274 -65.64 -33.55 37.66
N GLU A 275 -66.58 -33.25 36.77
CA GLU A 275 -66.43 -33.48 35.35
C GLU A 275 -65.43 -32.47 34.75
N GLN A 276 -65.50 -31.20 35.14
CA GLN A 276 -64.53 -30.16 34.76
C GLN A 276 -63.10 -30.62 35.09
N ALA A 277 -62.89 -31.12 36.32
CA ALA A 277 -61.58 -31.61 36.75
C ALA A 277 -61.05 -32.72 35.84
N THR A 278 -61.92 -33.68 35.45
CA THR A 278 -61.56 -34.82 34.60
C THR A 278 -61.27 -34.39 33.17
N VAL A 279 -62.09 -33.51 32.60
CA VAL A 279 -61.92 -32.98 31.24
C VAL A 279 -60.65 -32.12 31.15
N LEU A 280 -60.41 -31.22 32.11
CA LEU A 280 -59.20 -30.39 32.15
C LEU A 280 -57.93 -31.22 32.33
N ALA A 281 -57.96 -32.28 33.16
CA ALA A 281 -56.84 -33.21 33.30
C ALA A 281 -56.54 -33.94 31.98
N THR A 282 -57.59 -34.38 31.28
CA THR A 282 -57.46 -35.03 29.96
C THR A 282 -56.90 -34.07 28.92
N GLN A 283 -57.46 -32.85 28.83
CA GLN A 283 -56.96 -31.79 27.94
C GLN A 283 -55.50 -31.43 28.23
N THR A 284 -55.08 -31.43 29.50
CA THR A 284 -53.69 -31.18 29.89
C THR A 284 -52.75 -32.25 29.31
N VAL A 285 -53.11 -33.54 29.45
CA VAL A 285 -52.32 -34.66 28.93
C VAL A 285 -52.29 -34.65 27.40
N GLU A 286 -53.43 -34.41 26.75
CA GLU A 286 -53.51 -34.32 25.29
C GLU A 286 -52.68 -33.15 24.75
N TYR A 287 -52.77 -31.98 25.38
CA TYR A 287 -52.01 -30.80 25.03
C TYR A 287 -50.51 -31.03 25.20
N GLU A 288 -50.08 -31.67 26.29
CA GLU A 288 -48.69 -32.05 26.53
C GLU A 288 -48.17 -33.01 25.44
N ARG A 289 -48.96 -34.03 25.09
CA ARG A 289 -48.60 -35.00 24.03
C ARG A 289 -48.49 -34.33 22.66
N GLU A 290 -49.49 -33.54 22.27
CA GLU A 290 -49.51 -32.84 20.99
C GLU A 290 -48.35 -31.85 20.88
N THR A 291 -48.06 -31.14 21.97
CA THR A 291 -46.97 -30.15 22.03
C THR A 291 -45.61 -30.83 21.91
N THR A 292 -45.39 -31.93 22.62
CA THR A 292 -44.15 -32.71 22.55
C THR A 292 -43.92 -33.21 21.13
N GLN A 293 -44.97 -33.75 20.49
CA GLN A 293 -44.90 -34.23 19.11
C GLN A 293 -44.56 -33.09 18.12
N LYS A 294 -45.18 -31.91 18.29
CA LYS A 294 -44.88 -30.73 17.45
C LYS A 294 -43.45 -30.23 17.66
N LEU A 295 -42.96 -30.19 18.90
CA LEU A 295 -41.59 -29.78 19.22
C LEU A 295 -40.56 -30.74 18.63
N ASP A 296 -40.82 -32.05 18.69
CA ASP A 296 -39.94 -33.06 18.13
C ASP A 296 -39.94 -33.07 16.60
N GLU A 297 -41.10 -32.86 15.96
CA GLU A 297 -41.19 -32.68 14.51
C GLU A 297 -40.40 -31.44 14.06
N LEU A 298 -40.51 -30.33 14.80
CA LEU A 298 -39.71 -29.13 14.57
C LEU A 298 -38.22 -29.43 14.70
N LYS A 299 -37.77 -30.04 15.80
CA LYS A 299 -36.36 -30.44 15.98
C LYS A 299 -35.86 -31.33 14.84
N GLY A 300 -36.67 -32.28 14.38
CA GLY A 300 -36.35 -33.15 13.24
C GLY A 300 -36.18 -32.39 11.93
N LYS A 301 -36.99 -31.35 11.68
CA LYS A 301 -36.83 -30.46 10.52
C LYS A 301 -35.56 -29.60 10.64
N LEU A 302 -35.27 -29.11 11.84
CA LEU A 302 -34.05 -28.33 12.12
C LEU A 302 -32.77 -29.15 11.90
N ALA A 303 -32.76 -30.43 12.26
CA ALA A 303 -31.58 -31.29 12.16
C ALA A 303 -31.06 -31.50 10.73
N LYS A 304 -31.88 -31.26 9.69
CA LYS A 304 -31.50 -31.49 8.29
C LYS A 304 -30.71 -30.34 7.67
N SER A 305 -31.20 -29.10 7.81
CA SER A 305 -30.47 -27.87 7.44
C SER A 305 -31.16 -26.67 8.08
N PRO A 306 -30.63 -26.16 9.21
CA PRO A 306 -31.10 -24.95 9.86
C PRO A 306 -31.25 -23.77 8.89
N LEU A 307 -30.27 -23.56 8.01
CA LEU A 307 -30.28 -22.46 7.05
C LEU A 307 -31.42 -22.56 6.04
N LEU A 308 -31.64 -23.75 5.46
CA LEU A 308 -32.73 -23.96 4.49
C LEU A 308 -34.10 -23.82 5.15
N PHE A 309 -34.24 -24.35 6.36
CA PHE A 309 -35.46 -24.22 7.16
C PHE A 309 -35.79 -22.75 7.45
N LEU A 310 -34.79 -21.97 7.89
CA LEU A 310 -34.94 -20.54 8.14
C LEU A 310 -35.37 -19.80 6.86
N LYS A 311 -34.75 -20.13 5.71
CA LYS A 311 -35.08 -19.55 4.41
C LYS A 311 -36.51 -19.85 3.96
N GLN A 312 -36.99 -21.07 4.21
CA GLN A 312 -38.30 -21.53 3.75
C GLN A 312 -39.46 -21.09 4.65
N TYR A 313 -39.28 -21.16 5.97
CA TYR A 313 -40.38 -20.98 6.93
C TYR A 313 -40.30 -19.67 7.73
N HIS A 314 -39.12 -19.06 7.85
CA HIS A 314 -38.89 -17.85 8.65
C HIS A 314 -38.11 -16.81 7.85
N ARG A 315 -38.66 -16.45 6.68
CA ARG A 315 -37.99 -15.60 5.69
C ARG A 315 -37.56 -14.24 6.24
N GLU A 316 -38.37 -13.62 7.11
CA GLU A 316 -38.03 -12.34 7.73
C GLU A 316 -36.74 -12.43 8.57
N ILE A 317 -36.61 -13.50 9.37
CA ILE A 317 -35.42 -13.73 10.21
C ILE A 317 -34.22 -14.09 9.34
N TYR A 318 -34.45 -14.83 8.25
CA TYR A 318 -33.42 -15.09 7.25
C TYR A 318 -32.91 -13.79 6.64
N GLU A 319 -33.78 -12.90 6.16
CA GLU A 319 -33.41 -11.63 5.52
C GLU A 319 -32.74 -10.64 6.50
N ASN A 320 -32.98 -10.78 7.81
CA ASN A 320 -32.30 -10.01 8.85
C ASN A 320 -30.82 -10.40 9.02
N HIS A 321 -30.48 -11.69 8.82
CA HIS A 321 -29.12 -12.20 9.05
C HIS A 321 -28.35 -12.54 7.78
N PHE A 322 -29.04 -12.81 6.67
CA PHE A 322 -28.47 -13.29 5.43
C PHE A 322 -28.95 -12.50 4.21
N ASP A 323 -28.12 -12.43 3.18
CA ASP A 323 -28.49 -11.92 1.86
C ASP A 323 -29.19 -12.98 0.99
N ALA A 324 -29.59 -12.58 -0.22
CA ALA A 324 -30.28 -13.48 -1.16
C ALA A 324 -29.43 -14.72 -1.52
N GLU A 325 -28.11 -14.54 -1.57
CA GLU A 325 -27.10 -15.57 -1.81
C GLU A 325 -26.75 -16.40 -0.56
N GLY A 326 -27.37 -16.10 0.59
CA GLY A 326 -27.15 -16.80 1.86
C GLY A 326 -25.82 -16.50 2.53
N ARG A 327 -25.17 -15.39 2.21
CA ARG A 327 -24.01 -14.84 2.91
C ARG A 327 -24.49 -14.00 4.08
N PHE A 328 -23.60 -13.79 5.05
CA PHE A 328 -23.89 -12.93 6.18
C PHE A 328 -24.17 -11.49 5.74
N ARG A 329 -25.31 -10.96 6.17
CA ARG A 329 -25.65 -9.55 6.00
C ARG A 329 -24.74 -8.67 6.88
N ASP A 330 -24.58 -9.06 8.15
CA ASP A 330 -23.55 -8.50 9.02
C ASP A 330 -22.29 -9.38 9.01
N ARG A 331 -21.24 -8.88 8.37
CA ARG A 331 -19.96 -9.58 8.25
C ARG A 331 -19.21 -9.71 9.58
N ASN A 332 -19.47 -8.81 10.54
CA ASN A 332 -18.86 -8.90 11.87
C ASN A 332 -19.36 -10.14 12.62
N GLU A 333 -20.60 -10.55 12.35
CA GLU A 333 -21.17 -11.74 12.95
C GLU A 333 -20.46 -13.02 12.47
N ALA A 334 -20.03 -13.05 11.20
CA ALA A 334 -19.21 -14.15 10.69
C ALA A 334 -17.86 -14.24 11.43
N VAL A 335 -17.24 -13.09 11.72
CA VAL A 335 -15.99 -13.00 12.47
C VAL A 335 -16.18 -13.44 13.92
N ARG A 336 -17.26 -13.00 14.57
CA ARG A 336 -17.61 -13.41 15.95
C ARG A 336 -17.75 -14.93 16.03
N LEU A 337 -18.57 -15.52 15.16
CA LEU A 337 -18.82 -16.96 15.15
C LEU A 337 -17.57 -17.78 14.83
N ALA A 338 -16.73 -17.31 13.91
CA ALA A 338 -15.46 -17.97 13.61
C ALA A 338 -14.50 -17.93 14.81
N THR A 339 -14.45 -16.82 15.54
CA THR A 339 -13.61 -16.69 16.75
C THR A 339 -14.08 -17.62 17.85
N ILE A 340 -15.39 -17.64 18.12
CA ILE A 340 -15.99 -18.54 19.12
C ILE A 340 -15.72 -20.00 18.73
N ARG A 341 -16.06 -20.39 17.50
CA ARG A 341 -15.87 -21.76 17.01
C ARG A 341 -14.40 -22.19 17.04
N PHE A 342 -13.49 -21.32 16.61
CA PHE A 342 -12.06 -21.61 16.63
C PHE A 342 -11.58 -21.87 18.06
N ASN A 343 -11.92 -20.97 19.00
CA ASN A 343 -11.51 -21.08 20.40
C ASN A 343 -12.14 -22.29 21.10
N GLU A 344 -13.44 -22.55 20.88
CA GLU A 344 -14.13 -23.71 21.43
C GLU A 344 -13.50 -25.01 20.94
N ASN A 345 -13.24 -25.14 19.63
CA ASN A 345 -12.63 -26.36 19.09
C ASN A 345 -11.16 -26.52 19.51
N LEU A 346 -10.43 -25.41 19.67
CA LEU A 346 -9.04 -25.44 20.14
C LEU A 346 -8.97 -25.89 21.61
N THR A 347 -9.79 -25.28 22.47
CA THR A 347 -9.82 -25.56 23.93
C THR A 347 -10.46 -26.91 24.26
N SER A 348 -11.46 -27.35 23.50
CA SER A 348 -12.10 -28.65 23.68
C SER A 348 -11.33 -29.82 23.06
N GLY A 349 -10.15 -29.60 22.49
CA GLY A 349 -9.36 -30.65 21.83
C GLY A 349 -9.93 -31.16 20.50
N ARG A 350 -10.92 -30.49 19.90
CA ARG A 350 -11.53 -30.87 18.60
C ARG A 350 -10.72 -30.36 17.41
N TRP A 351 -9.43 -30.62 17.42
CA TRP A 351 -8.45 -30.09 16.46
C TRP A 351 -8.70 -30.54 15.02
N SER A 352 -9.28 -31.73 14.84
CA SER A 352 -9.64 -32.26 13.51
C SER A 352 -10.65 -31.39 12.77
N SER A 353 -11.54 -30.68 13.48
CA SER A 353 -12.53 -29.80 12.87
C SER A 353 -11.98 -28.43 12.43
N LEU A 354 -10.77 -28.06 12.88
CA LEU A 354 -10.12 -26.80 12.51
C LEU A 354 -9.36 -26.94 11.18
N GLY A 355 -8.75 -28.09 10.92
CA GLY A 355 -8.04 -28.36 9.67
C GLY A 355 -7.02 -27.28 9.31
N PHE A 356 -7.29 -26.53 8.22
CA PHE A 356 -6.43 -25.46 7.75
C PHE A 356 -6.27 -24.29 8.74
N SER A 357 -7.30 -23.92 9.52
CA SER A 357 -7.19 -22.80 10.46
C SER A 357 -6.18 -23.09 11.57
N LEU A 358 -6.14 -24.33 12.06
CA LEU A 358 -5.12 -24.78 13.02
C LEU A 358 -3.73 -24.82 12.40
N ALA A 359 -3.59 -25.28 11.15
CA ALA A 359 -2.30 -25.32 10.46
C ALA A 359 -1.69 -23.92 10.32
N PHE A 360 -2.46 -22.92 9.88
CA PHE A 360 -1.99 -21.55 9.76
C PHE A 360 -1.71 -20.90 11.12
N PHE A 361 -2.52 -21.20 12.14
CA PHE A 361 -2.24 -20.77 13.52
C PHE A 361 -0.89 -21.32 14.02
N LEU A 362 -0.60 -22.61 13.80
CA LEU A 362 0.66 -23.23 14.20
C LEU A 362 1.85 -22.69 13.41
N ILE A 363 1.70 -22.51 12.10
CA ILE A 363 2.76 -21.90 11.26
C ILE A 363 3.05 -20.49 11.77
N SER A 364 2.01 -19.68 12.00
CA SER A 364 2.13 -18.33 12.58
C SER A 364 2.82 -18.36 13.93
N LEU A 365 2.45 -19.27 14.83
CA LEU A 365 3.04 -19.40 16.16
C LEU A 365 4.55 -19.74 16.09
N VAL A 366 4.91 -20.71 15.26
CA VAL A 366 6.30 -21.17 15.12
C VAL A 366 7.16 -20.10 14.44
N THR A 367 6.69 -19.51 13.34
CA THR A 367 7.45 -18.46 12.63
C THR A 367 7.61 -17.20 13.46
N SER A 368 6.56 -16.80 14.19
CA SER A 368 6.59 -15.65 15.10
C SER A 368 7.53 -15.87 16.28
N GLY A 369 7.46 -17.05 16.92
CA GLY A 369 8.37 -17.42 18.00
C GLY A 369 9.83 -17.45 17.53
N ALA A 370 10.10 -18.06 16.37
CA ALA A 370 11.44 -18.11 15.79
C ALA A 370 11.95 -16.71 15.43
N ALA A 371 11.13 -15.85 14.81
CA ALA A 371 11.50 -14.50 14.45
C ALA A 371 11.86 -13.65 15.68
N VAL A 372 11.06 -13.74 16.75
CA VAL A 372 11.32 -13.04 18.02
C VAL A 372 12.64 -13.50 18.64
N VAL A 373 12.83 -14.82 18.79
CA VAL A 373 14.04 -15.38 19.41
C VAL A 373 15.28 -15.00 18.60
N VAL A 374 15.25 -15.18 17.27
CA VAL A 374 16.38 -14.87 16.39
C VAL A 374 16.69 -13.38 16.39
N ALA A 375 15.68 -12.49 16.38
CA ALA A 375 15.90 -11.05 16.46
C ALA A 375 16.58 -10.64 17.78
N ILE A 376 16.12 -11.17 18.92
CA ILE A 376 16.68 -10.87 20.25
C ILE A 376 18.09 -11.46 20.40
N VAL A 377 18.31 -12.69 19.96
CA VAL A 377 19.64 -13.34 20.02
C VAL A 377 20.63 -12.60 19.13
N TYR A 378 20.23 -12.24 17.90
CA TYR A 378 21.06 -11.45 16.99
C TYR A 378 21.42 -10.08 17.59
N ALA A 379 20.45 -9.39 18.18
CA ALA A 379 20.63 -8.10 18.86
C ALA A 379 21.65 -8.16 20.02
N ARG A 380 21.85 -9.33 20.63
CA ARG A 380 22.81 -9.55 21.71
C ARG A 380 24.14 -10.13 21.24
N SER A 381 24.26 -10.50 19.96
CA SER A 381 25.50 -11.05 19.43
C SER A 381 26.64 -10.02 19.51
N GLN A 382 27.84 -10.48 19.85
CA GLN A 382 29.01 -9.61 20.00
C GLN A 382 29.32 -8.86 18.70
N SER A 383 29.20 -9.52 17.54
CA SER A 383 29.39 -8.90 16.23
C SER A 383 28.41 -7.75 15.98
N ALA A 384 27.12 -7.94 16.32
CA ALA A 384 26.13 -6.87 16.20
C ALA A 384 26.43 -5.72 17.17
N LEU A 385 26.80 -6.00 18.42
CA LEU A 385 27.17 -4.98 19.40
C LEU A 385 28.42 -4.18 18.99
N GLN A 386 29.46 -4.86 18.47
CA GLN A 386 30.69 -4.22 17.98
C GLN A 386 30.43 -3.33 16.76
N SER A 387 29.48 -3.71 15.90
CA SER A 387 29.11 -2.90 14.73
C SER A 387 28.60 -1.49 15.10
N TRP A 388 28.07 -1.33 16.32
CA TRP A 388 27.56 -0.08 16.87
C TRP A 388 28.52 0.60 17.86
N ASN A 389 29.73 0.08 18.05
CA ASN A 389 30.66 0.62 19.04
C ASN A 389 31.25 1.97 18.58
N PRO A 390 30.97 3.08 19.29
CA PRO A 390 31.48 4.40 18.90
C PRO A 390 33.00 4.50 19.03
N VAL A 391 33.63 3.70 19.90
CA VAL A 391 35.10 3.68 20.03
C VAL A 391 35.73 3.09 18.78
N LEU A 392 35.19 1.99 18.25
CA LEU A 392 35.66 1.40 16.99
C LEU A 392 35.39 2.34 15.81
N ALA A 393 34.29 3.08 15.82
CA ALA A 393 34.00 4.11 14.82
C ALA A 393 35.09 5.18 14.80
N ARG A 394 35.40 5.76 15.97
CA ARG A 394 36.44 6.78 16.12
C ARG A 394 37.81 6.26 15.72
N MET A 395 38.19 5.06 16.18
CA MET A 395 39.47 4.45 15.79
C MET A 395 39.60 4.28 14.27
N ARG A 396 38.52 3.89 13.59
CA ARG A 396 38.50 3.78 12.12
C ARG A 396 38.66 5.14 11.46
N GLU A 397 37.94 6.16 11.92
CA GLU A 397 38.04 7.53 11.40
C GLU A 397 39.44 8.11 11.64
N ASP A 398 40.03 7.91 12.82
CA ASP A 398 41.39 8.34 13.16
C ASP A 398 42.44 7.70 12.25
N ILE A 399 42.30 6.39 11.96
CA ILE A 399 43.18 5.67 11.01
C ILE A 399 43.05 6.24 9.60
N LEU A 400 41.83 6.48 9.12
CA LEU A 400 41.59 7.05 7.79
C LEU A 400 42.11 8.48 7.67
N MET A 401 41.90 9.31 8.69
CA MET A 401 42.45 10.67 8.74
C MET A 401 43.97 10.68 8.83
N ALA A 402 44.58 9.76 9.58
CA ALA A 402 46.03 9.62 9.64
C ALA A 402 46.61 9.20 8.28
N ALA A 403 45.95 8.27 7.58
CA ALA A 403 46.34 7.84 6.24
C ALA A 403 46.22 8.98 5.22
N ASP A 404 45.13 9.74 5.25
CA ASP A 404 44.91 10.90 4.37
C ASP A 404 45.96 12.01 4.62
N ARG A 405 46.23 12.33 5.89
CA ARG A 405 47.31 13.27 6.25
C ARG A 405 48.68 12.79 5.78
N GLY A 406 48.97 11.50 5.91
CA GLY A 406 50.20 10.91 5.39
C GLY A 406 50.30 11.06 3.87
N LEU A 407 49.23 10.72 3.13
CA LEU A 407 49.18 10.87 1.67
C LEU A 407 49.38 12.32 1.23
N ALA A 408 48.71 13.27 1.88
CA ALA A 408 48.86 14.69 1.61
C ALA A 408 50.30 15.20 1.85
N ARG A 409 50.99 14.72 2.91
CA ARG A 409 52.40 15.06 3.15
C ARG A 409 53.31 14.50 2.04
N THR A 410 53.09 13.26 1.63
CA THR A 410 53.90 12.64 0.55
C THR A 410 53.70 13.34 -0.80
N ALA A 411 52.48 13.79 -1.09
CA ALA A 411 52.18 14.57 -2.30
C ALA A 411 52.91 15.93 -2.29
N ARG A 412 52.96 16.63 -1.16
CA ARG A 412 53.69 17.91 -1.03
C ARG A 412 55.19 17.74 -1.19
N MET A 413 55.77 16.69 -0.60
CA MET A 413 57.20 16.39 -0.77
C MET A 413 57.53 16.02 -2.23
N GLY A 414 56.61 15.36 -2.94
CA GLY A 414 56.77 15.06 -4.36
C GLY A 414 56.77 16.30 -5.27
N THR A 415 56.11 17.39 -4.87
CA THR A 415 56.12 18.67 -5.61
C THR A 415 57.32 19.56 -5.31
N GLU A 416 58.11 19.25 -4.27
CA GLU A 416 59.33 19.99 -3.92
C GLU A 416 60.61 19.38 -4.52
N ILE A 417 60.50 18.30 -5.30
CA ILE A 417 61.64 17.68 -5.97
C ILE A 417 61.90 18.36 -7.32
N ASP A 418 62.89 19.25 -7.26
CA ASP A 418 63.79 19.73 -8.32
C ASP A 418 63.22 20.67 -9.42
N PRO A 419 63.44 22.01 -9.32
CA PRO A 419 63.17 22.96 -10.40
C PRO A 419 64.13 22.82 -11.62
N GLY A 420 64.93 21.75 -11.68
CA GLY A 420 65.90 21.50 -12.75
C GLY A 420 65.39 20.81 -14.03
N SER A 421 64.16 20.29 -14.08
CA SER A 421 63.69 19.56 -15.28
C SER A 421 62.76 20.40 -16.17
N ASN A 422 63.34 20.97 -17.24
CA ASN A 422 62.60 21.55 -18.35
C ASN A 422 61.71 20.51 -19.03
N ARG A 423 60.37 20.65 -18.94
CA ARG A 423 59.44 20.63 -20.11
C ARG A 423 57.95 20.70 -19.72
N LEU A 424 57.23 21.44 -20.59
CA LEU A 424 55.78 21.45 -20.89
C LEU A 424 54.85 22.18 -19.91
N SER A 425 54.81 23.51 -20.09
CA SER A 425 53.67 24.36 -19.77
C SER A 425 52.50 24.10 -20.74
N LEU A 426 51.35 23.68 -20.21
CA LEU A 426 50.04 23.80 -20.86
C LEU A 426 49.45 25.19 -20.55
N PRO A 427 48.61 25.77 -21.44
CA PRO A 427 48.10 27.12 -21.29
C PRO A 427 47.10 27.21 -20.14
N GLY A 428 47.31 28.19 -19.26
CA GLY A 428 46.45 28.46 -18.11
C GLY A 428 45.08 28.99 -18.52
N THR A 429 44.03 28.38 -17.99
CA THR A 429 42.74 29.02 -17.78
C THR A 429 42.78 29.70 -16.41
N ALA A 430 42.91 31.02 -16.41
CA ALA A 430 42.67 31.82 -15.22
C ALA A 430 41.17 31.78 -14.90
N ILE A 431 40.79 31.06 -13.84
CA ILE A 431 39.51 31.24 -13.17
C ILE A 431 39.77 32.29 -12.09
N ALA A 432 39.18 33.47 -12.27
CA ALA A 432 39.16 34.49 -11.24
C ALA A 432 38.35 33.97 -10.05
N ASN A 433 39.05 33.72 -8.93
CA ASN A 433 38.44 33.48 -7.64
C ASN A 433 38.02 34.83 -7.07
N ASP A 434 36.77 35.25 -7.31
CA ASP A 434 36.10 36.21 -6.44
C ASP A 434 34.58 36.10 -6.59
N SER A 435 33.98 35.14 -5.89
CA SER A 435 32.60 35.23 -5.37
C SER A 435 32.38 34.07 -4.38
N GLY A 436 32.03 34.43 -3.15
CA GLY A 436 32.04 33.58 -1.96
C GLY A 436 30.87 32.62 -1.82
N ASP A 437 30.34 32.03 -2.91
CA ASP A 437 29.32 30.98 -2.77
C ASP A 437 29.63 29.72 -3.58
N SER A 438 30.41 28.84 -2.93
CA SER A 438 30.91 27.57 -3.45
C SER A 438 29.84 26.54 -3.84
N ARG A 439 28.57 26.73 -3.44
CA ARG A 439 27.47 25.81 -3.80
C ARG A 439 26.86 26.12 -5.16
N GLN A 440 26.73 27.39 -5.52
CA GLN A 440 26.08 27.82 -6.77
C GLN A 440 26.99 27.55 -7.99
N ILE A 441 28.30 27.82 -7.84
CA ILE A 441 29.32 27.54 -8.87
C ILE A 441 29.40 26.03 -9.18
N SER A 442 29.15 25.15 -8.19
CA SER A 442 29.19 23.70 -8.41
C SER A 442 28.02 23.18 -9.24
N HIS A 443 26.81 23.74 -9.07
CA HIS A 443 25.61 23.34 -9.81
C HIS A 443 25.63 23.88 -11.25
N GLU A 444 26.11 25.11 -11.45
CA GLU A 444 26.20 25.75 -12.77
C GLU A 444 27.31 25.15 -13.64
N ARG A 445 28.46 24.80 -13.03
CA ARG A 445 29.55 24.10 -13.72
C ARG A 445 29.12 22.71 -14.17
N ASP A 446 28.29 22.02 -13.37
CA ASP A 446 27.71 20.72 -13.70
C ASP A 446 26.68 20.81 -14.84
N PHE A 447 25.89 21.88 -14.90
CA PHE A 447 24.91 22.11 -15.96
C PHE A 447 25.58 22.47 -17.30
N LEU A 448 26.56 23.37 -17.30
CA LEU A 448 27.30 23.75 -18.51
C LEU A 448 28.12 22.57 -19.06
N TRP A 449 28.66 21.70 -18.20
CA TRP A 449 29.29 20.45 -18.61
C TRP A 449 28.30 19.49 -19.28
N ARG A 450 27.08 19.35 -18.75
CA ARG A 450 26.02 18.51 -19.34
C ARG A 450 25.53 19.03 -20.69
N CYS A 451 25.47 20.36 -20.87
CA CYS A 451 25.14 20.96 -22.17
C CYS A 451 26.26 20.77 -23.20
N ALA A 452 27.53 20.92 -22.79
CA ALA A 452 28.68 20.69 -23.65
C ALA A 452 28.78 19.22 -24.10
N ASP A 453 28.48 18.27 -23.20
CA ASP A 453 28.45 16.84 -23.52
C ASP A 453 27.26 16.46 -24.42
N SER A 454 26.09 17.08 -24.25
CA SER A 454 24.95 16.88 -25.16
C SER A 454 25.23 17.41 -26.59
N ILE A 455 25.91 18.56 -26.70
CA ILE A 455 26.38 19.10 -27.98
C ILE A 455 27.45 18.19 -28.60
N ARG A 456 28.36 17.65 -27.79
CA ARG A 456 29.42 16.73 -28.21
C ARG A 456 28.89 15.35 -28.62
N GLU A 457 27.81 14.87 -28.01
CA GLU A 457 27.11 13.64 -28.41
C GLU A 457 26.25 13.85 -29.67
N SER A 458 25.63 15.02 -29.84
CA SER A 458 24.92 15.37 -31.09
C SER A 458 25.86 15.54 -32.30
N GLY A 459 27.10 15.98 -32.06
CA GLY A 459 28.16 16.04 -33.07
C GLY A 459 28.82 14.68 -33.38
N ARG A 460 28.46 13.61 -32.66
CA ARG A 460 28.95 12.22 -32.89
C ARG A 460 27.94 11.32 -33.58
N LEU A 461 26.77 11.82 -33.95
CA LEU A 461 26.00 11.22 -35.03
C LEU A 461 26.72 11.53 -36.34
N THR A 462 27.56 10.61 -36.78
CA THR A 462 27.81 10.47 -38.22
C THR A 462 26.45 10.34 -38.90
N PHE A 463 25.98 11.41 -39.52
CA PHE A 463 24.96 11.30 -40.56
C PHE A 463 25.52 10.31 -41.59
N PRO A 464 24.83 9.19 -41.89
CA PRO A 464 25.12 8.48 -43.12
C PRO A 464 24.92 9.49 -44.27
N PRO A 465 25.82 9.55 -45.26
CA PRO A 465 25.68 10.45 -46.36
C PRO A 465 24.46 9.99 -47.19
N PHE A 466 23.46 10.87 -47.31
CA PHE A 466 22.30 10.80 -48.21
C PHE A 466 21.25 9.71 -47.94
N ILE A 467 20.17 10.09 -47.24
CA ILE A 467 18.84 9.54 -47.56
C ILE A 467 18.25 10.48 -48.62
N ARG A 468 18.07 9.97 -49.85
CA ARG A 468 17.50 10.72 -50.98
C ARG A 468 15.98 10.65 -50.94
N PHE A 469 15.33 11.79 -51.09
CA PHE A 469 13.88 11.88 -51.31
C PHE A 469 13.66 12.29 -52.76
N VAL A 470 12.85 11.50 -53.47
CA VAL A 470 12.53 11.70 -54.89
C VAL A 470 11.05 12.01 -54.98
N GLU A 471 10.72 13.14 -55.60
CA GLU A 471 9.36 13.46 -56.01
C GLU A 471 9.19 13.02 -57.47
N SER A 472 8.22 12.15 -57.72
CA SER A 472 7.89 11.63 -59.05
C SER A 472 6.83 12.54 -59.68
N ASN A 473 7.22 13.31 -60.69
CA ASN A 473 6.31 14.07 -61.56
C ASN A 473 6.40 13.50 -62.99
N PRO A 474 5.38 13.65 -63.86
CA PRO A 474 5.36 13.05 -65.21
C PRO A 474 6.54 13.43 -66.12
N ASP A 475 7.24 14.52 -65.82
CA ASP A 475 8.33 15.06 -66.63
C ASP A 475 9.75 14.84 -66.04
N GLY A 476 9.90 14.02 -64.99
CA GLY A 476 11.20 13.55 -64.47
C GLY A 476 11.47 13.84 -62.99
N GLU A 477 12.43 13.10 -62.41
CA GLU A 477 12.79 13.11 -60.99
C GLU A 477 13.53 14.39 -60.57
N ARG A 478 13.04 15.07 -59.52
CA ARG A 478 13.73 16.22 -58.91
C ARG A 478 14.11 15.92 -57.45
N LEU A 479 15.34 16.29 -57.08
CA LEU A 479 15.89 16.10 -55.72
C LEU A 479 15.58 17.31 -54.84
N LEU A 480 15.03 17.07 -53.63
CA LEU A 480 14.78 18.11 -52.62
C LEU A 480 15.70 17.95 -51.39
N PRO A 481 16.27 19.05 -50.81
CA PRO A 481 17.29 18.93 -49.76
C PRO A 481 16.75 18.77 -48.33
N HIS A 482 15.49 19.09 -48.04
CA HIS A 482 14.87 19.03 -46.70
C HIS A 482 13.33 18.96 -46.84
N PRO A 483 12.54 18.60 -45.79
CA PRO A 483 11.09 18.75 -45.86
C PRO A 483 10.77 20.22 -46.16
N VAL A 484 10.24 20.49 -47.35
CA VAL A 484 9.91 21.84 -47.79
C VAL A 484 8.51 22.15 -47.27
N PRO A 485 8.33 23.20 -46.45
CA PRO A 485 7.00 23.69 -46.13
C PRO A 485 6.31 24.12 -47.42
N ILE A 486 5.15 23.54 -47.72
CA ILE A 486 4.34 23.96 -48.87
C ILE A 486 3.30 24.93 -48.34
N GLU A 487 3.45 26.20 -48.70
CA GLU A 487 2.49 27.25 -48.40
C GLU A 487 1.44 27.24 -49.51
N ASP A 488 0.18 26.99 -49.16
CA ASP A 488 -0.90 27.03 -50.15
C ASP A 488 -1.38 28.46 -50.41
N GLU A 489 -2.30 28.64 -51.37
CA GLU A 489 -2.81 29.95 -51.75
C GLU A 489 -3.56 30.68 -50.61
N SER A 490 -3.84 30.01 -49.49
CA SER A 490 -4.44 30.61 -48.28
C SER A 490 -3.41 31.09 -47.24
N GLY A 491 -2.11 30.81 -47.47
CA GLY A 491 -1.03 31.11 -46.53
C GLY A 491 -0.87 30.08 -45.41
N GLU A 492 -1.52 28.91 -45.52
CA GLU A 492 -1.32 27.81 -44.58
C GLU A 492 -0.11 26.95 -44.99
N ILE A 493 0.78 26.69 -44.02
CA ILE A 493 1.99 25.90 -44.24
C ILE A 493 1.71 24.43 -43.91
N TRP A 494 1.80 23.57 -44.93
CA TRP A 494 1.64 22.12 -44.81
C TRP A 494 3.00 21.42 -44.69
N LEU A 495 3.07 20.46 -43.77
CA LEU A 495 4.17 19.50 -43.64
C LEU A 495 3.62 18.12 -44.00
N TRP A 496 3.80 17.71 -45.26
CA TRP A 496 3.37 16.39 -45.70
C TRP A 496 4.47 15.36 -45.36
N SER A 497 4.15 14.44 -44.47
CA SER A 497 4.98 13.27 -44.21
C SER A 497 4.09 12.08 -43.88
N ASP A 498 4.13 11.07 -44.74
CA ASP A 498 3.39 9.79 -44.61
C ASP A 498 3.87 8.96 -43.39
N ARG A 499 4.87 9.49 -42.67
CA ARG A 499 5.58 8.86 -41.57
C ARG A 499 5.46 9.70 -40.29
N PRO A 500 4.54 9.35 -39.39
CA PRO A 500 4.27 10.12 -38.17
C PRO A 500 5.50 10.23 -37.24
N ASP A 501 6.48 9.32 -37.35
CA ASP A 501 7.71 9.37 -36.58
C ASP A 501 8.68 10.49 -37.01
N VAL A 502 8.65 10.88 -38.28
CA VAL A 502 9.44 12.00 -38.81
C VAL A 502 8.83 13.34 -38.37
N ALA A 503 7.51 13.46 -38.44
CA ALA A 503 6.78 14.64 -37.96
C ALA A 503 6.99 14.87 -36.45
N ILE A 504 6.91 13.82 -35.62
CA ILE A 504 7.14 13.90 -34.16
C ILE A 504 8.60 14.28 -33.84
N SER A 505 9.57 13.76 -34.59
CA SER A 505 10.99 14.09 -34.39
C SER A 505 11.30 15.54 -34.79
N TYR A 506 10.68 16.03 -35.85
CA TYR A 506 10.78 17.42 -36.28
C TYR A 506 10.18 18.38 -35.23
N LEU A 507 9.02 18.04 -34.67
CA LEU A 507 8.39 18.79 -33.58
C LEU A 507 9.31 18.89 -32.36
N ARG A 508 9.91 17.78 -31.91
CA ARG A 508 10.85 17.79 -30.79
C ARG A 508 12.05 18.70 -31.03
N ALA A 509 12.61 18.67 -32.23
CA ALA A 509 13.72 19.55 -32.59
C ALA A 509 13.31 21.03 -32.51
N ARG A 510 12.13 21.38 -33.03
CA ARG A 510 11.58 22.75 -32.98
C ARG A 510 11.25 23.21 -31.56
N THR A 511 10.63 22.37 -30.74
CA THR A 511 10.37 22.67 -29.31
C THR A 511 11.67 22.92 -28.54
N THR A 512 12.71 22.13 -28.83
CA THR A 512 14.04 22.30 -28.22
C THR A 512 14.68 23.64 -28.63
N ILE A 513 14.58 24.01 -29.91
CA ILE A 513 15.08 25.31 -30.42
C ILE A 513 14.31 26.47 -29.76
N ALA A 514 12.99 26.35 -29.63
CA ALA A 514 12.17 27.35 -28.94
C ALA A 514 12.58 27.52 -27.47
N CYS A 515 12.81 26.42 -26.74
CA CYS A 515 13.29 26.46 -25.35
C CYS A 515 14.67 27.14 -25.22
N GLY A 516 15.58 26.85 -26.15
CA GLY A 516 16.90 27.50 -26.20
C GLY A 516 16.80 29.01 -26.45
N ARG A 517 15.89 29.43 -27.34
CA ARG A 517 15.63 30.86 -27.59
C ARG A 517 15.00 31.56 -26.40
N ILE A 518 14.10 30.90 -25.67
CA ILE A 518 13.49 31.44 -24.44
C ILE A 518 14.52 31.59 -23.32
N ALA A 519 15.41 30.61 -23.14
CA ALA A 519 16.51 30.72 -22.18
C ALA A 519 17.47 31.88 -22.54
N THR A 520 17.73 32.08 -23.83
CA THR A 520 18.55 33.20 -24.32
C THR A 520 17.85 34.54 -24.09
N LEU A 521 16.54 34.61 -24.31
CA LEU A 521 15.71 35.79 -24.05
C LEU A 521 15.68 36.12 -22.55
N SER A 522 15.49 35.13 -21.68
CA SER A 522 15.52 35.28 -20.22
C SER A 522 16.86 35.85 -19.73
N ARG A 523 18.00 35.32 -20.23
CA ARG A 523 19.32 35.89 -19.92
C ARG A 523 19.50 37.32 -20.42
N SER A 524 18.96 37.63 -21.61
CA SER A 524 19.02 38.97 -22.19
C SER A 524 18.18 39.97 -21.39
N LEU A 525 17.08 39.53 -20.78
CA LEU A 525 16.23 40.32 -19.90
C LEU A 525 16.86 40.53 -18.50
N GLN A 526 17.56 39.53 -17.98
CA GLN A 526 18.26 39.63 -16.70
C GLN A 526 19.52 40.52 -16.75
N ASN A 527 20.12 40.71 -17.92
CA ASN A 527 21.29 41.57 -18.10
C ASN A 527 21.20 42.39 -19.41
N PRO A 528 20.34 43.43 -19.46
CA PRO A 528 20.06 44.17 -20.69
C PRO A 528 21.27 44.94 -21.22
N GLU A 529 22.18 45.40 -20.34
CA GLU A 529 23.40 46.12 -20.72
C GLU A 529 24.39 45.25 -21.49
N ALA A 530 24.47 43.95 -21.18
CA ALA A 530 25.38 43.02 -21.85
C ALA A 530 24.92 42.60 -23.26
N TYR A 531 23.62 42.68 -23.57
CA TYR A 531 23.05 42.09 -24.79
C TYR A 531 22.45 43.09 -25.78
N GLY A 532 22.15 44.34 -25.36
CA GLY A 532 21.71 45.43 -26.24
C GLY A 532 20.30 45.28 -26.84
N ASN A 533 19.58 46.40 -27.00
CA ASN A 533 18.17 46.43 -27.43
C ASN A 533 17.87 45.74 -28.79
N PHE A 534 18.86 45.65 -29.68
CA PHE A 534 18.72 45.03 -30.99
C PHE A 534 18.67 43.49 -30.94
N SER A 535 19.34 42.89 -29.94
CA SER A 535 19.34 41.44 -29.72
C SER A 535 18.00 40.95 -29.16
N LEU A 536 17.41 41.72 -28.26
CA LEU A 536 16.12 41.40 -27.64
C LEU A 536 15.00 41.33 -28.70
N LYS A 537 14.85 42.38 -29.52
CA LYS A 537 13.81 42.45 -30.55
C LYS A 537 13.91 41.31 -31.59
N ARG A 538 15.12 40.94 -32.00
CA ARG A 538 15.34 39.80 -32.91
C ARG A 538 14.98 38.47 -32.24
N THR A 539 15.31 38.32 -30.97
CA THR A 539 15.03 37.08 -30.22
C THR A 539 13.52 36.93 -29.99
N THR A 540 12.80 38.01 -29.67
CA THR A 540 11.33 38.01 -29.54
C THR A 540 10.63 37.71 -30.87
N GLN A 541 11.07 38.32 -31.98
CA GLN A 541 10.52 38.02 -33.32
C GLN A 541 10.79 36.56 -33.75
N ALA A 542 12.00 36.06 -33.49
CA ALA A 542 12.36 34.68 -33.78
C ALA A 542 11.59 33.69 -32.92
N LEU A 543 11.23 34.05 -31.68
CA LEU A 543 10.39 33.24 -30.81
C LEU A 543 8.93 33.21 -31.29
N SER A 544 8.38 34.37 -31.69
CA SER A 544 7.03 34.48 -32.23
C SER A 544 6.82 33.59 -33.45
N MET A 545 7.78 33.56 -34.38
CA MET A 545 7.69 32.71 -35.57
C MET A 545 7.71 31.21 -35.22
N GLU A 546 8.51 30.77 -34.25
CA GLU A 546 8.53 29.36 -33.83
C GLU A 546 7.23 28.96 -33.12
N ILE A 547 6.64 29.85 -32.31
CA ILE A 547 5.35 29.58 -31.65
C ILE A 547 4.24 29.45 -32.70
N GLN A 548 4.19 30.35 -33.70
CA GLN A 548 3.21 30.27 -34.79
C GLN A 548 3.38 28.98 -35.62
N GLN A 549 4.63 28.58 -35.89
CA GLN A 549 4.90 27.32 -36.59
C GLN A 549 4.49 26.10 -35.77
N LEU A 550 4.70 26.10 -34.45
CA LEU A 550 4.25 25.03 -33.56
C LEU A 550 2.72 24.95 -33.48
N GLN A 551 2.03 26.09 -33.50
CA GLN A 551 0.56 26.14 -33.53
C GLN A 551 -0.01 25.57 -34.81
N ALA A 552 0.49 26.00 -35.99
CA ALA A 552 0.05 25.46 -37.27
C ALA A 552 0.28 23.94 -37.38
N LEU A 553 1.41 23.45 -36.87
CA LEU A 553 1.72 22.02 -36.84
C LEU A 553 0.79 21.22 -35.92
N ALA A 554 0.44 21.73 -34.75
CA ALA A 554 -0.47 21.03 -33.83
C ALA A 554 -1.87 20.88 -34.42
N THR A 555 -2.38 21.92 -35.11
CA THR A 555 -3.67 21.87 -35.81
C THR A 555 -3.67 20.85 -36.96
N ASN A 556 -2.53 20.68 -37.65
CA ASN A 556 -2.40 19.67 -38.71
C ASN A 556 -2.29 18.23 -38.18
N ILE A 557 -1.76 18.05 -36.97
CA ILE A 557 -1.71 16.75 -36.28
C ILE A 557 -3.12 16.27 -35.91
N GLU A 558 -3.99 17.17 -35.45
CA GLU A 558 -5.39 16.88 -35.12
C GLU A 558 -6.16 16.27 -36.30
N ARG A 559 -5.85 16.71 -37.52
CA ARG A 559 -6.50 16.25 -38.76
C ARG A 559 -5.97 14.91 -39.30
N SER A 560 -4.81 14.43 -38.82
CA SER A 560 -4.04 13.37 -39.51
C SER A 560 -3.88 12.06 -38.71
N PHE A 561 -4.43 11.96 -37.50
CA PHE A 561 -4.09 10.86 -36.59
C PHE A 561 -4.97 9.59 -36.76
N SER A 562 -4.32 8.43 -36.90
CA SER A 562 -4.94 7.10 -36.81
C SER A 562 -4.35 6.28 -35.66
N PHE A 563 -5.13 5.30 -35.17
CA PHE A 563 -5.02 4.59 -33.87
C PHE A 563 -3.67 3.93 -33.51
N THR A 564 -2.70 3.81 -34.42
CA THR A 564 -1.52 2.95 -34.23
C THR A 564 -0.31 3.59 -33.52
N SER A 565 -0.38 4.87 -33.09
CA SER A 565 0.80 5.57 -32.52
C SER A 565 0.63 6.20 -31.13
N LEU A 566 -0.42 5.81 -30.38
CA LEU A 566 -0.82 6.36 -29.08
C LEU A 566 0.32 6.53 -28.05
N GLY A 567 1.21 5.53 -27.93
CA GLY A 567 2.33 5.57 -26.98
C GLY A 567 3.42 6.60 -27.30
N ARG A 568 3.53 7.06 -28.56
CA ARG A 568 4.50 8.10 -28.96
C ARG A 568 3.91 9.50 -28.81
N SER A 569 2.60 9.64 -29.00
CA SER A 569 1.86 10.89 -28.81
C SER A 569 1.85 11.33 -27.35
N MET A 570 1.73 10.40 -26.39
CA MET A 570 1.83 10.74 -24.96
C MET A 570 3.22 11.23 -24.57
N SER A 571 4.28 10.68 -25.18
CA SER A 571 5.65 11.14 -24.90
C SER A 571 5.92 12.54 -25.47
N LEU A 572 5.27 12.92 -26.58
CA LEU A 572 5.33 14.30 -27.10
C LEU A 572 4.54 15.26 -26.20
N LEU A 573 3.42 14.81 -25.64
CA LEU A 573 2.63 15.60 -24.69
C LEU A 573 3.43 15.92 -23.41
N ASP A 574 4.13 14.92 -22.85
CA ASP A 574 5.00 15.12 -21.68
C ASP A 574 6.16 16.10 -21.98
N ASP A 575 6.74 16.03 -23.19
CA ASP A 575 7.81 16.95 -23.63
C ASP A 575 7.27 18.38 -23.79
N LEU A 576 6.04 18.54 -24.31
CA LEU A 576 5.39 19.85 -24.44
C LEU A 576 4.98 20.44 -23.09
N GLN A 577 4.52 19.61 -22.14
CA GLN A 577 4.21 20.03 -20.78
C GLN A 577 5.47 20.44 -20.00
N HIS A 578 6.57 19.68 -20.13
CA HIS A 578 7.85 20.07 -19.52
C HIS A 578 8.42 21.35 -20.16
N ALA A 579 8.33 21.50 -21.48
CA ALA A 579 8.71 22.73 -22.15
C ALA A 579 7.86 23.90 -21.63
N GLN A 580 6.54 23.73 -21.50
CA GLN A 580 5.64 24.74 -20.96
C GLN A 580 6.00 25.15 -19.53
N GLU A 581 6.29 24.19 -18.66
CA GLU A 581 6.61 24.46 -17.25
C GLU A 581 7.99 25.13 -17.09
N TYR A 582 8.97 24.72 -17.89
CA TYR A 582 10.29 25.38 -18.00
C TYR A 582 10.17 26.81 -18.51
N ILE A 583 9.33 27.02 -19.54
CA ILE A 583 9.07 28.34 -20.13
C ILE A 583 8.37 29.24 -19.11
N ARG A 584 7.35 28.73 -18.41
CA ARG A 584 6.62 29.46 -17.38
C ARG A 584 7.57 29.88 -16.26
N HIS A 585 8.35 28.96 -15.71
CA HIS A 585 9.27 29.23 -14.61
C HIS A 585 10.30 30.32 -14.96
N HIS A 586 10.93 30.23 -16.14
CA HIS A 586 11.93 31.22 -16.54
C HIS A 586 11.37 32.54 -17.07
N LEU A 587 10.10 32.58 -17.50
CA LEU A 587 9.41 33.85 -17.76
C LEU A 587 8.97 34.50 -16.46
N ASP A 588 8.39 33.77 -15.52
CA ASP A 588 7.93 34.31 -14.24
C ASP A 588 9.11 34.88 -13.45
N ASP A 589 10.23 34.15 -13.37
CA ASP A 589 11.48 34.64 -12.77
C ASP A 589 12.02 35.91 -13.47
N ALA A 590 11.85 36.02 -14.79
CA ALA A 590 12.27 37.19 -15.56
C ALA A 590 11.27 38.35 -15.48
N LEU A 591 10.00 38.09 -15.15
CA LEU A 591 8.93 39.08 -15.03
C LEU A 591 8.80 39.67 -13.62
N ASP A 592 9.29 38.92 -12.61
CA ASP A 592 9.28 39.26 -11.19
C ASP A 592 10.59 39.92 -10.69
N SER A 593 11.66 39.96 -11.51
CA SER A 593 12.88 40.68 -11.13
C SER A 593 12.64 42.20 -11.09
N GLU A 594 12.67 42.80 -9.89
CA GLU A 594 12.47 44.24 -9.62
C GLU A 594 13.44 45.19 -10.37
N SER A 595 14.47 44.68 -11.05
CA SER A 595 15.45 45.49 -11.80
C SER A 595 14.95 46.03 -13.15
N ILE A 596 13.72 45.73 -13.55
CA ILE A 596 13.11 46.16 -14.81
C ILE A 596 12.18 47.33 -14.52
N GLU A 597 12.75 48.51 -14.24
CA GLU A 597 11.98 49.73 -14.00
C GLU A 597 12.53 50.95 -14.78
N THR A 598 12.83 50.78 -16.07
CA THR A 598 13.10 51.91 -16.99
C THR A 598 12.23 51.90 -18.26
N SER A 599 11.32 52.87 -18.25
CA SER A 599 10.35 53.35 -19.24
C SER A 599 10.51 53.05 -20.75
N ARG A 600 9.33 52.77 -21.34
CA ARG A 600 8.92 52.67 -22.77
C ARG A 600 9.23 51.39 -23.55
N LEU A 601 10.16 50.52 -23.13
CA LEU A 601 10.26 49.15 -23.69
C LEU A 601 9.41 48.11 -22.93
N GLU A 602 9.08 48.35 -21.66
CA GLU A 602 8.50 47.35 -20.75
C GLU A 602 7.04 46.98 -21.04
N ALA A 603 6.23 47.93 -21.55
CA ALA A 603 4.82 47.67 -21.76
C ALA A 603 4.52 46.84 -23.02
N PHE A 604 5.34 46.99 -24.08
CA PHE A 604 5.16 46.29 -25.34
C PHE A 604 5.58 44.82 -25.22
N ASP A 605 6.74 44.54 -24.60
CA ASP A 605 7.27 43.18 -24.45
C ASP A 605 6.52 42.38 -23.36
N LYS A 606 6.14 42.98 -22.22
CA LYS A 606 5.43 42.25 -21.14
C LYS A 606 4.04 41.78 -21.57
N LYS A 607 3.31 42.57 -22.37
CA LYS A 607 1.99 42.21 -22.90
C LYS A 607 2.10 41.13 -24.00
N GLN A 608 3.08 41.24 -24.90
CA GLN A 608 3.33 40.21 -25.91
C GLN A 608 3.79 38.88 -25.28
N LEU A 609 4.72 38.91 -24.32
CA LEU A 609 5.20 37.72 -23.61
C LEU A 609 4.07 37.01 -22.85
N LYS A 610 3.19 37.75 -22.17
CA LYS A 610 1.99 37.16 -21.56
C LYS A 610 1.05 36.55 -22.59
N THR A 611 0.92 37.17 -23.77
CA THR A 611 0.09 36.65 -24.87
C THR A 611 0.67 35.34 -25.41
N TYR A 612 1.99 35.25 -25.56
CA TYR A 612 2.67 34.01 -25.97
C TYR A 612 2.54 32.89 -24.94
N LEU A 613 2.59 33.22 -23.64
CA LEU A 613 2.43 32.25 -22.57
C LEU A 613 1.01 31.65 -22.58
N VAL A 614 -0.02 32.49 -22.75
CA VAL A 614 -1.42 32.03 -22.92
C VAL A 614 -1.58 31.19 -24.20
N GLN A 615 -0.90 31.56 -25.29
CA GLN A 615 -0.93 30.80 -26.55
C GLN A 615 -0.28 29.42 -26.43
N ILE A 616 0.80 29.28 -25.64
CA ILE A 616 1.45 28.00 -25.35
C ILE A 616 0.58 27.14 -24.42
N GLU A 617 -0.06 27.76 -23.42
CA GLU A 617 -1.01 27.07 -22.53
C GLU A 617 -2.21 26.52 -23.30
N HIS A 618 -2.80 27.32 -24.19
CA HIS A 618 -3.87 26.88 -25.07
C HIS A 618 -3.44 25.73 -25.99
N LEU A 619 -2.22 25.78 -26.53
CA LEU A 619 -1.69 24.72 -27.39
C LEU A 619 -1.54 23.39 -26.64
N SER A 620 -1.00 23.43 -25.42
CA SER A 620 -0.84 22.25 -24.56
C SER A 620 -2.18 21.64 -24.14
N LEU A 621 -3.14 22.50 -23.77
CA LEU A 621 -4.49 22.08 -23.44
C LEU A 621 -5.19 21.46 -24.65
N HIS A 622 -5.08 22.08 -25.83
CA HIS A 622 -5.70 21.60 -27.07
C HIS A 622 -5.17 20.21 -27.47
N VAL A 623 -3.84 20.00 -27.41
CA VAL A 623 -3.21 18.71 -27.69
C VAL A 623 -3.63 17.65 -26.65
N SER A 624 -3.71 18.02 -25.37
CA SER A 624 -4.18 17.12 -24.30
C SER A 624 -5.63 16.68 -24.52
N THR A 625 -6.51 17.62 -24.88
CA THR A 625 -7.95 17.38 -25.06
C THR A 625 -8.21 16.50 -26.29
N CYS A 626 -7.48 16.73 -27.38
CA CYS A 626 -7.53 15.86 -28.57
C CYS A 626 -7.08 14.42 -28.26
N LEU A 627 -6.06 14.25 -27.40
CA LEU A 627 -5.58 12.93 -26.99
C LEU A 627 -6.60 12.18 -26.11
N ILE A 628 -7.27 12.89 -25.20
CA ILE A 628 -8.30 12.31 -24.33
C ILE A 628 -9.53 11.90 -25.13
N ALA A 629 -10.01 12.75 -26.05
CA ALA A 629 -11.15 12.44 -26.91
C ALA A 629 -10.90 11.20 -27.80
N GLN A 630 -9.66 10.98 -28.23
CA GLN A 630 -9.26 9.80 -29.00
C GLN A 630 -9.12 8.53 -28.14
N LEU A 631 -8.70 8.68 -26.88
CA LEU A 631 -8.66 7.59 -25.88
C LEU A 631 -10.05 7.11 -25.47
N GLU A 632 -11.05 8.00 -25.49
CA GLU A 632 -12.44 7.65 -25.18
C GLU A 632 -13.19 7.04 -26.37
N ALA A 633 -12.72 7.30 -27.61
CA ALA A 633 -13.37 6.86 -28.84
C ALA A 633 -13.03 5.42 -29.28
N GLY A 634 -12.09 4.72 -28.62
CA GLY A 634 -11.82 3.30 -28.88
C GLY A 634 -11.53 2.52 -27.62
#